data_AF-A0A1A7X1L7-F1
#
_entry.id   AF-A0A1A7X1L7-F1
#
_cell.length_a   1.000
_cell.length_b   1.000
_cell.length_c   1.000
_cell.angle_alpha   90.00
_cell.angle_beta   90.00
_cell.angle_gamma   90.00
#
_symmetry.space_group_name_H-M   'P 1'
#
loop_
_entity.id
_entity.type
_entity.pdbx_description
1 polymer ?
#
loop_
_entity_poly.entity_id
_entity_poly.type
_entity_poly.pdbx_seq_one_letter_code
_entity_poly.pdbx_strand_id
1 'polypeptide(L)'
;MSESGSQEGTGASNGSDSPTKRTPRPPIGNKVTVVLGAQWGDEGKGKVVDLLAQDADMVCRCQGGNNAGHTVVVDSVEYDFHLLPSGIINPKVTAFIGNGVVIHLPGLFEEAEKNLRKGKSLTDWEKRLIISDRAHIVFDFHQAVDGVQEQQRQEQAGKK
;
A
#
# COMPACT_ATOMS: atom_id res chain seq x y z
N MET A 1 -32.62 -76.25 -32.64
CA MET A 1 -31.66 -76.56 -31.58
C MET A 1 -31.09 -75.22 -31.11
N SER A 2 -31.73 -74.41 -30.25
CA SER A 2 -32.61 -74.72 -29.11
C SER A 2 -31.94 -75.72 -28.15
N GLU A 3 -31.74 -75.45 -26.85
CA GLU A 3 -32.06 -74.29 -25.99
C GLU A 3 -30.75 -73.83 -25.28
N SER A 4 -30.66 -72.93 -24.29
CA SER A 4 -31.63 -72.24 -23.42
C SER A 4 -31.06 -70.88 -22.96
N GLY A 5 -31.83 -70.07 -22.21
CA GLY A 5 -31.34 -68.84 -21.57
C GLY A 5 -31.73 -68.72 -20.09
N SER A 6 -30.98 -67.92 -19.33
CA SER A 6 -31.36 -67.38 -18.01
C SER A 6 -30.44 -66.19 -17.66
N GLN A 7 -31.03 -65.06 -17.27
CA GLN A 7 -30.32 -63.84 -16.84
C GLN A 7 -30.07 -63.80 -15.32
N GLU A 8 -29.46 -62.69 -14.87
CA GLU A 8 -29.23 -62.21 -13.50
C GLU A 8 -27.88 -62.63 -12.85
N GLY A 9 -27.08 -61.71 -12.31
CA GLY A 9 -27.25 -60.25 -12.30
C GLY A 9 -26.06 -59.46 -11.73
N THR A 10 -26.18 -58.13 -11.80
CA THR A 10 -25.46 -57.09 -11.02
C THR A 10 -23.94 -57.18 -10.86
N GLY A 11 -23.22 -56.32 -11.60
CA GLY A 11 -21.80 -56.06 -11.40
C GLY A 11 -21.39 -54.68 -11.93
N ALA A 12 -21.87 -53.61 -11.30
CA ALA A 12 -21.47 -52.25 -11.66
C ALA A 12 -20.11 -51.91 -11.02
N SER A 13 -19.06 -51.69 -11.83
CA SER A 13 -17.79 -51.16 -11.33
C SER A 13 -17.09 -50.23 -12.33
N ASN A 14 -17.14 -48.95 -11.98
CA ASN A 14 -16.13 -47.91 -12.21
C ASN A 14 -15.69 -47.63 -13.65
N GLY A 15 -16.21 -46.52 -14.19
CA GLY A 15 -15.58 -45.81 -15.30
C GLY A 15 -14.15 -45.38 -14.95
N SER A 16 -13.30 -45.35 -15.98
CA SER A 16 -11.89 -44.98 -15.88
C SER A 16 -11.72 -43.48 -15.63
N ASP A 17 -11.81 -43.06 -14.37
CA ASP A 17 -11.53 -41.68 -13.98
C ASP A 17 -10.01 -41.45 -14.01
N SER A 18 -9.52 -40.93 -15.13
CA SER A 18 -8.11 -40.62 -15.30
C SER A 18 -7.73 -39.50 -14.32
N PRO A 19 -6.67 -39.66 -13.49
CA PRO A 19 -6.25 -38.59 -12.61
C PRO A 19 -5.73 -37.44 -13.46
N THR A 20 -6.54 -36.40 -13.62
CA THR A 20 -6.14 -35.15 -14.26
C THR A 20 -4.95 -34.61 -13.49
N LYS A 21 -3.75 -34.76 -14.07
CA LYS A 21 -2.51 -34.22 -13.51
C LYS A 21 -2.71 -32.72 -13.36
N ARG A 22 -3.01 -32.28 -12.14
CA ARG A 22 -3.05 -30.86 -11.78
C ARG A 22 -1.69 -30.30 -12.15
N THR A 23 -1.67 -29.41 -13.14
CA THR A 23 -0.46 -28.68 -13.50
C THR A 23 0.08 -28.01 -12.24
N PRO A 24 1.40 -28.10 -11.97
CA PRO A 24 1.98 -27.36 -10.86
C PRO A 24 1.61 -25.89 -11.04
N ARG A 25 0.96 -25.29 -10.03
CA ARG A 25 0.82 -23.83 -10.02
C ARG A 25 2.24 -23.26 -10.11
N PRO A 26 2.51 -22.29 -11.01
CA PRO A 26 3.82 -21.65 -11.05
C PRO A 26 4.13 -21.11 -9.64
N PRO A 27 5.40 -21.11 -9.21
CA PRO A 27 5.75 -20.62 -7.90
C PRO A 27 5.16 -19.22 -7.74
N ILE A 28 4.29 -19.07 -6.73
CA ILE A 28 3.65 -17.79 -6.44
C ILE A 28 4.79 -16.83 -6.14
N GLY A 29 4.96 -15.82 -6.99
CA GLY A 29 6.00 -14.81 -6.83
C GLY A 29 5.83 -14.03 -5.53
N ASN A 30 6.74 -13.09 -5.29
CA ASN A 30 6.76 -12.27 -4.07
C ASN A 30 5.35 -11.75 -3.73
N LYS A 31 4.89 -12.07 -2.51
CA LYS A 31 3.55 -11.68 -2.05
C LYS A 31 3.55 -10.21 -1.67
N VAL A 32 2.49 -9.51 -2.04
CA VAL A 32 2.27 -8.10 -1.64
C VAL A 32 1.14 -8.06 -0.62
N THR A 33 1.44 -7.50 0.56
CA THR A 33 0.44 -7.19 1.59
C THR A 33 -0.01 -5.74 1.41
N VAL A 34 -1.32 -5.47 1.50
CA VAL A 34 -1.88 -4.13 1.33
C VAL A 34 -2.73 -3.77 2.55
N VAL A 35 -2.47 -2.61 3.14
CA VAL A 35 -3.30 -2.01 4.20
C VAL A 35 -4.19 -0.94 3.56
N LEU A 36 -5.51 -1.10 3.66
CA LEU A 36 -6.50 -0.19 3.08
C LEU A 36 -7.47 0.32 4.16
N GLY A 37 -8.04 1.50 3.91
CA GLY A 37 -9.14 2.03 4.72
C GLY A 37 -10.45 1.37 4.32
N ALA A 38 -11.31 1.11 5.30
CA ALA A 38 -12.63 0.52 5.08
C ALA A 38 -13.76 1.56 5.23
N GLN A 39 -13.43 2.78 5.66
CA GLN A 39 -14.39 3.85 5.98
C GLN A 39 -13.92 5.18 5.35
N TRP A 40 -14.15 6.30 6.03
CA TRP A 40 -13.86 7.65 5.52
C TRP A 40 -12.53 8.25 6.03
N GLY A 41 -11.55 7.41 6.35
CA GLY A 41 -10.25 7.84 6.86
C GLY A 41 -10.06 7.59 8.36
N ASP A 42 -8.88 7.96 8.85
CA ASP A 42 -8.46 7.93 10.26
C ASP A 42 -8.66 6.61 11.04
N GLU A 43 -8.80 5.48 10.35
CA GLU A 43 -8.98 4.15 10.95
C GLU A 43 -7.71 3.59 11.62
N GLY A 44 -6.67 4.42 11.82
CA GLY A 44 -5.39 4.00 12.42
C GLY A 44 -4.50 3.13 11.52
N LYS A 45 -4.74 3.13 10.19
CA LYS A 45 -3.99 2.34 9.17
C LYS A 45 -2.48 2.34 9.38
N GLY A 46 -1.89 3.49 9.71
CA GLY A 46 -0.45 3.63 9.92
C GLY A 46 0.10 2.71 11.01
N LYS A 47 -0.63 2.52 12.12
CA LYS A 47 -0.21 1.58 13.19
C LYS A 47 -0.13 0.13 12.69
N VAL A 48 -1.01 -0.25 11.76
CA VAL A 48 -0.99 -1.57 11.10
C VAL A 48 0.17 -1.66 10.11
N VAL A 49 0.46 -0.56 9.38
CA VAL A 49 1.63 -0.47 8.49
C VAL A 49 2.93 -0.62 9.29
N ASP A 50 3.08 0.07 10.43
CA ASP A 50 4.30 0.00 11.25
C ASP A 50 4.54 -1.40 11.82
N LEU A 51 3.48 -2.10 12.23
CA LEU A 51 3.56 -3.49 12.68
C LEU A 51 4.04 -4.42 11.56
N LEU A 52 3.49 -4.26 10.35
CA LEU A 52 3.86 -5.07 9.18
C LEU A 52 5.23 -4.69 8.59
N ALA A 53 5.68 -3.46 8.79
CA ALA A 53 6.97 -2.94 8.31
C ALA A 53 8.19 -3.51 9.06
N GLN A 54 7.99 -4.26 10.15
CA GLN A 54 9.06 -4.95 10.86
C GLN A 54 9.64 -6.11 10.04
N ASP A 55 8.78 -6.82 9.32
CA ASP A 55 9.11 -8.02 8.52
C ASP A 55 9.14 -7.74 7.00
N ALA A 56 8.99 -6.49 6.57
CA ALA A 56 8.95 -6.11 5.16
C ALA A 56 10.33 -5.73 4.61
N ASP A 57 10.67 -6.17 3.40
CA ASP A 57 11.83 -5.67 2.65
C ASP A 57 11.60 -4.26 2.08
N MET A 58 10.35 -3.96 1.73
CA MET A 58 9.95 -2.72 1.07
C MET A 58 8.58 -2.24 1.56
N VAL A 59 8.44 -0.93 1.77
CA VAL A 59 7.17 -0.29 2.15
C VAL A 59 6.83 0.80 1.13
N CYS A 60 5.67 0.65 0.49
CA CYS A 60 5.27 1.44 -0.67
C CYS A 60 4.07 2.34 -0.37
N ARG A 61 4.08 3.58 -0.87
CA ARG A 61 2.87 4.40 -1.04
C ARG A 61 2.46 4.40 -2.51
N CYS A 62 1.24 3.99 -2.83
CA CYS A 62 0.76 3.85 -4.20
C CYS A 62 -0.12 5.00 -4.71
N GLN A 63 -0.74 5.77 -3.81
CA GLN A 63 -1.76 6.79 -4.11
C GLN A 63 -1.71 7.95 -3.10
N GLY A 64 -2.36 9.07 -3.44
CA GLY A 64 -2.57 10.21 -2.55
C GLY A 64 -1.43 11.24 -2.59
N GLY A 65 -1.37 12.11 -1.58
CA GLY A 65 -0.37 13.18 -1.44
C GLY A 65 -0.02 13.41 0.03
N ASN A 66 0.43 14.61 0.38
CA ASN A 66 0.81 15.00 1.76
C ASN A 66 -0.38 15.27 2.71
N ASN A 67 -1.61 14.94 2.29
CA ASN A 67 -2.85 15.27 3.01
C ASN A 67 -3.17 14.35 4.21
N ALA A 68 -2.41 13.28 4.42
CA ALA A 68 -2.61 12.32 5.51
C ALA A 68 -1.31 12.10 6.27
N GLY A 69 -1.29 12.50 7.54
CA GLY A 69 -0.19 12.29 8.47
C GLY A 69 -0.26 10.92 9.16
N HIS A 70 0.90 10.39 9.52
CA HIS A 70 1.03 9.25 10.42
C HIS A 70 2.27 9.41 11.30
N THR A 71 2.06 9.39 12.63
CA THR A 71 3.12 9.57 13.62
C THR A 71 3.58 8.21 14.15
N VAL A 72 4.89 7.97 14.13
CA VAL A 72 5.55 6.77 14.65
C VAL A 72 6.45 7.13 15.82
N VAL A 73 6.42 6.35 16.89
CA VAL A 73 7.33 6.54 18.05
C VAL A 73 8.39 5.44 18.04
N VAL A 74 9.66 5.83 17.99
CA VAL A 74 10.82 4.91 18.09
C VAL A 74 11.79 5.46 19.13
N ASP A 75 12.17 4.63 20.11
CA ASP A 75 13.10 4.99 21.19
C ASP A 75 12.74 6.30 21.92
N SER A 76 11.44 6.54 22.14
CA SER A 76 10.86 7.76 22.72
C SER A 76 10.98 9.03 21.86
N VAL A 77 11.31 8.90 20.57
CA VAL A 77 11.31 9.98 19.58
C VAL A 77 10.10 9.81 18.64
N GLU A 78 9.32 10.88 18.49
CA GLU A 78 8.13 10.91 17.62
C GLU A 78 8.47 11.42 16.22
N TYR A 79 8.20 10.64 15.17
CA TYR A 79 8.44 10.99 13.77
C TYR A 79 7.11 11.15 13.03
N ASP A 80 6.93 12.27 12.31
CA ASP A 80 5.68 12.63 11.64
C ASP A 80 5.80 12.48 10.13
N PHE A 81 5.22 11.43 9.57
CA PHE A 81 5.28 11.13 8.14
C PHE A 81 4.02 11.59 7.41
N HIS A 82 4.17 12.28 6.28
CA HIS A 82 3.06 12.80 5.47
C HIS A 82 3.11 12.27 4.05
N LEU A 83 4.29 12.24 3.42
CA LEU A 83 4.52 11.71 2.08
C LEU A 83 5.51 10.54 2.08
N LEU A 84 6.50 10.53 2.98
CA LEU A 84 7.39 9.39 3.14
C LEU A 84 6.60 8.16 3.65
N PRO A 85 6.83 6.95 3.11
CA PRO A 85 6.30 5.73 3.70
C PRO A 85 6.90 5.50 5.10
N SER A 86 6.07 5.42 6.15
CA SER A 86 6.55 5.40 7.55
C SER A 86 7.54 4.28 7.88
N GLY A 87 7.42 3.14 7.17
CA GLY A 87 8.37 2.03 7.25
C GLY A 87 9.83 2.40 6.95
N ILE A 88 10.12 3.56 6.35
CA ILE A 88 11.47 4.10 6.17
C ILE A 88 12.25 4.26 7.49
N ILE A 89 11.55 4.30 8.63
CA ILE A 89 12.13 4.31 9.97
C ILE A 89 12.90 3.01 10.31
N ASN A 90 12.56 1.89 9.64
CA ASN A 90 13.33 0.67 9.71
C ASN A 90 14.51 0.78 8.73
N PRO A 91 15.78 0.74 9.19
CA PRO A 91 16.94 0.94 8.31
C PRO A 91 17.12 -0.17 7.27
N LYS A 92 16.46 -1.33 7.44
CA LYS A 92 16.46 -2.43 6.46
C LYS A 92 15.43 -2.24 5.33
N VAL A 93 14.43 -1.40 5.54
CA VAL A 93 13.33 -1.18 4.58
C VAL A 93 13.77 -0.22 3.48
N THR A 94 13.46 -0.60 2.24
CA THR A 94 13.42 0.32 1.10
C THR A 94 12.05 1.00 1.06
N ALA A 95 12.02 2.33 0.99
CA ALA A 95 10.78 3.10 0.86
C ALA A 95 10.51 3.40 -0.61
N PHE A 96 9.27 3.19 -1.07
CA PHE A 96 8.92 3.42 -2.48
C PHE A 96 7.70 4.34 -2.62
N ILE A 97 7.84 5.40 -3.42
CA ILE A 97 6.74 6.29 -3.82
C ILE A 97 6.33 5.95 -5.25
N GLY A 98 5.12 5.40 -5.40
CA GLY A 98 4.57 4.95 -6.68
C GLY A 98 4.00 6.06 -7.55
N ASN A 99 3.74 5.72 -8.81
CA ASN A 99 3.29 6.65 -9.86
C ASN A 99 1.90 7.28 -9.62
N GLY A 100 1.06 6.70 -8.75
CA GLY A 100 -0.23 7.28 -8.37
C GLY A 100 -0.14 8.36 -7.28
N VAL A 101 1.07 8.64 -6.76
CA VAL A 101 1.28 9.67 -5.75
C VAL A 101 1.47 11.05 -6.43
N VAL A 102 0.89 12.07 -5.80
CA VAL A 102 1.16 13.48 -6.11
C VAL A 102 2.14 14.05 -5.08
N ILE A 103 3.26 14.60 -5.55
CA ILE A 103 4.43 14.95 -4.74
C ILE A 103 4.62 16.46 -4.70
N HIS A 104 4.48 17.08 -3.53
CA HIS A 104 4.99 18.43 -3.28
C HIS A 104 6.46 18.34 -2.88
N LEU A 105 7.37 18.77 -3.76
CA LEU A 105 8.82 18.61 -3.53
C LEU A 105 9.34 19.38 -2.30
N PRO A 106 9.00 20.67 -2.06
CA PRO A 106 9.40 21.36 -0.83
C PRO A 106 8.90 20.64 0.42
N GLY A 107 7.62 20.23 0.44
CA GLY A 107 7.02 19.50 1.55
C GLY A 107 7.72 18.18 1.87
N LEU A 108 8.13 17.42 0.85
CA LEU A 108 8.89 16.17 1.02
C LEU A 108 10.25 16.40 1.69
N PHE A 109 11.02 17.41 1.25
CA PHE A 109 12.31 17.73 1.85
C PHE A 109 12.16 18.33 3.25
N GLU A 110 11.17 19.20 3.45
CA GLU A 110 10.84 19.73 4.78
C GLU A 110 10.45 18.62 5.77
N GLU A 111 9.63 17.66 5.35
CA GLU A 111 9.25 16.49 6.17
C GLU A 111 10.49 15.67 6.57
N ALA A 112 11.37 15.38 5.61
CA ALA A 112 12.59 14.64 5.85
C ALA A 112 13.54 15.39 6.80
N GLU A 113 13.75 16.69 6.59
CA GLU A 113 14.59 17.52 7.46
C GLU A 113 14.01 17.65 8.88
N LYS A 114 12.69 17.90 9.01
CA LYS A 114 12.02 18.02 10.30
C LYS A 114 12.22 16.74 11.11
N ASN A 115 12.02 15.58 10.49
CA ASN A 115 12.19 14.28 11.15
C ASN A 115 13.66 13.93 11.45
N LEU A 116 14.60 14.23 10.55
CA LEU A 116 16.03 13.98 10.76
C LEU A 116 16.59 14.79 11.95
N ARG A 117 16.05 15.98 12.22
CA ARG A 117 16.42 16.81 13.38
C ARG A 117 15.93 16.22 14.72
N LYS A 118 14.91 15.35 14.73
CA LYS A 118 14.36 14.75 15.96
C LYS A 118 15.18 13.55 16.46
N GLY A 119 15.75 12.76 15.55
CA GLY A 119 16.53 11.58 15.93
C GLY A 119 17.15 10.83 14.75
N LYS A 120 18.03 9.89 15.07
CA LYS A 120 18.92 9.21 14.10
C LYS A 120 18.25 8.11 13.27
N SER A 121 17.02 7.72 13.57
CA SER A 121 16.37 6.59 12.90
C SER A 121 16.01 6.87 11.43
N LEU A 122 16.00 8.15 11.02
CA LEU A 122 15.85 8.58 9.61
C LEU A 122 17.20 8.85 8.90
N THR A 123 18.34 8.45 9.47
CA THR A 123 19.64 8.59 8.78
C THR A 123 19.66 7.78 7.48
N ASP A 124 20.37 8.28 6.47
CA ASP A 124 20.54 7.67 5.14
C ASP A 124 19.21 7.35 4.42
N TRP A 125 18.14 8.11 4.71
CA TRP A 125 16.81 7.91 4.08
C TRP A 125 16.88 8.11 2.56
N GLU A 126 17.71 9.04 2.10
CA GLU A 126 17.90 9.40 0.69
C GLU A 126 18.50 8.26 -0.15
N LYS A 127 19.18 7.29 0.50
CA LYS A 127 19.73 6.09 -0.15
C LYS A 127 18.71 4.95 -0.24
N ARG A 128 17.61 5.06 0.51
CA ARG A 128 16.57 4.02 0.67
C ARG A 128 15.20 4.45 0.14
N LEU A 129 15.01 5.74 -0.17
CA LEU A 129 13.82 6.23 -0.85
C LEU A 129 13.99 6.11 -2.37
N ILE A 130 13.07 5.40 -3.01
CA ILE A 130 12.93 5.35 -4.46
C ILE A 130 11.62 6.05 -4.83
N ILE A 131 11.68 6.96 -5.79
CA ILE A 131 10.51 7.69 -6.30
C ILE A 131 10.30 7.28 -7.76
N SER A 132 9.06 6.93 -8.11
CA SER A 132 8.67 6.68 -9.50
C SER A 132 8.80 7.96 -10.34
N ASP A 133 9.52 7.85 -11.45
CA ASP A 133 9.64 8.87 -12.51
C ASP A 133 8.30 9.39 -13.07
N ARG A 134 7.22 8.62 -12.88
CA ARG A 134 5.85 8.89 -13.34
C ARG A 134 4.94 9.48 -12.25
N ALA A 135 5.44 9.71 -11.04
CA ALA A 135 4.69 10.41 -10.01
C ALA A 135 4.49 11.88 -10.42
N HIS A 136 3.31 12.44 -10.14
CA HIS A 136 2.99 13.81 -10.55
C HIS A 136 3.50 14.82 -9.52
N ILE A 137 3.93 16.00 -9.97
CA ILE A 137 4.42 17.06 -9.07
C ILE A 137 3.28 18.02 -8.72
N VAL A 138 3.08 18.25 -7.43
CA VAL A 138 2.27 19.35 -6.90
C VAL A 138 3.19 20.58 -6.79
N PHE A 139 2.86 21.64 -7.53
CA PHE A 139 3.52 22.94 -7.38
C PHE A 139 2.76 23.83 -6.39
N ASP A 140 3.43 24.86 -5.87
CA ASP A 140 2.85 25.79 -4.89
C ASP A 140 1.59 26.50 -5.43
N PHE A 141 1.54 26.76 -6.74
CA PHE A 141 0.35 27.36 -7.36
C PHE A 141 -0.87 26.44 -7.35
N HIS A 142 -0.71 25.11 -7.31
CA HIS A 142 -1.85 24.19 -7.12
C HIS A 142 -2.47 24.40 -5.73
N GLN A 143 -1.65 24.55 -4.69
CA GLN A 143 -2.12 24.82 -3.32
C GLN A 143 -2.78 26.20 -3.21
N ALA A 144 -2.19 27.22 -3.86
CA ALA A 144 -2.77 28.57 -3.89
C ALA A 144 -4.15 28.59 -4.60
N VAL A 145 -4.29 27.87 -5.72
CA VAL A 145 -5.56 27.76 -6.45
C VAL A 145 -6.62 26.99 -5.64
N ASP A 146 -6.24 25.89 -4.98
CA ASP A 146 -7.14 25.12 -4.10
C ASP A 146 -7.69 25.99 -2.95
N GLY A 147 -6.81 26.73 -2.26
CA GLY A 147 -7.20 27.67 -1.21
C GLY A 147 -8.15 28.79 -1.68
N VAL A 148 -7.95 29.32 -2.88
CA VAL A 148 -8.86 30.33 -3.47
C VAL A 148 -10.22 29.72 -3.85
N GLN A 149 -10.24 28.49 -4.38
CA GLN A 149 -11.50 27.82 -4.72
C GLN A 149 -12.34 27.50 -3.48
N GLU A 150 -11.71 27.12 -2.37
CA GLU A 150 -12.42 26.83 -1.12
C GLU A 150 -12.97 28.11 -0.47
N GLN A 151 -12.23 29.23 -0.50
CA GLN A 151 -12.75 30.55 -0.08
C GLN A 151 -14.00 30.95 -0.88
N GLN A 152 -13.96 30.83 -2.21
CA GLN A 152 -15.10 31.14 -3.07
C GLN A 152 -16.31 30.23 -2.79
N ARG A 153 -16.09 28.97 -2.44
CA ARG A 153 -17.15 28.03 -2.06
C ARG A 153 -17.81 28.44 -0.73
N GLN A 154 -17.03 28.85 0.25
CA GLN A 154 -17.54 29.30 1.55
C GLN A 154 -18.36 30.58 1.43
N GLU A 155 -17.92 31.55 0.62
CA GLU A 155 -18.70 32.75 0.32
C GLU A 155 -20.04 32.47 -0.37
N GLN A 156 -20.14 31.40 -1.16
CA GLN A 156 -21.39 30.98 -1.80
C GLN A 156 -22.29 30.22 -0.82
N ALA A 157 -21.72 29.41 0.07
CA ALA A 157 -22.46 28.69 1.10
C ALA A 157 -23.05 29.63 2.17
N GLY A 158 -22.34 30.69 2.55
CA GLY A 158 -22.78 31.71 3.51
C GLY A 158 -23.77 32.74 2.97
N LYS A 159 -24.21 32.63 1.70
CA LYS A 159 -25.22 33.49 1.05
C LYS A 159 -26.61 32.84 1.00
N LYS A 160 -26.89 31.89 1.89
CA LYS A 160 -28.20 31.23 2.09
C LYS A 160 -28.87 31.68 3.38
#